data_AF-L7MAB9-F1
#
_entry.id   AF-L7MAB9-F1
#
_cell.length_a   1.000
_cell.length_b   1.000
_cell.length_c   1.000
_cell.angle_alpha   90.00
_cell.angle_beta   90.00
_cell.angle_gamma   90.00
#
_symmetry.space_group_name_H-M   'P 1'
#
loop_
_entity.id
_entity.type
_entity.pdbx_description
1 polymer ?
#
loop_
_entity_poly.entity_id
_entity_poly.type
_entity_poly.pdbx_seq_one_letter_code
_entity_poly.pdbx_strand_id
1 'polypeptide(L)'
;MHKMMAGWICLAFLAAIACCISADVNGKKWPDGCTEVTSTSFVNTSLLRLGPVCDAVNKKEHPSDVWVAFNFNRKNCTVCCAGKNRTSQDIYYALSKAPPTLCKKKSGMFH
;
A
#
# COMPACT_ATOMS: atom_id res chain seq x y z
N MET A 1 35.89 30.36 18.30
CA MET A 1 35.51 29.07 17.67
C MET A 1 34.32 28.48 18.42
N HIS A 2 33.40 27.86 17.68
CA HIS A 2 32.28 27.00 18.12
C HIS A 2 31.10 27.66 18.87
N LYS A 3 30.21 28.35 18.15
CA LYS A 3 28.86 28.63 18.67
C LYS A 3 27.81 28.88 17.58
N MET A 4 27.87 28.17 16.44
CA MET A 4 26.87 28.34 15.37
C MET A 4 26.64 27.06 14.54
N MET A 5 26.62 25.86 15.13
CA MET A 5 26.30 24.64 14.34
C MET A 5 25.49 23.56 15.10
N ALA A 6 24.98 23.84 16.30
CA ALA A 6 24.20 22.85 17.05
C ALA A 6 22.69 22.86 16.72
N GLY A 7 22.17 23.94 16.13
CA GLY A 7 20.72 24.12 15.92
C GLY A 7 20.13 23.46 14.66
N TRP A 8 20.96 23.06 13.71
CA TRP A 8 20.48 22.48 12.44
C TRP A 8 20.32 20.96 12.47
N ILE A 9 21.06 20.27 13.34
CA ILE A 9 21.01 18.80 13.43
C ILE A 9 19.68 18.34 14.05
N CYS A 10 19.11 19.09 15.00
CA CYS A 10 17.81 18.73 15.60
C CYS A 10 16.61 18.89 14.64
N LEU A 11 16.65 19.84 13.70
CA LEU A 11 15.53 20.04 12.77
C LEU A 11 15.46 18.94 11.70
N ALA A 12 16.61 18.42 11.25
CA ALA A 12 16.66 17.33 10.27
C ALA A 12 16.12 16.00 10.83
N PHE A 13 16.33 15.74 12.12
CA PHE A 13 15.79 14.54 12.77
C PHE A 13 14.27 14.57 12.92
N LEU A 14 13.67 15.74 13.21
CA LEU A 14 12.21 15.88 13.29
C LEU A 14 11.53 15.73 11.92
N ALA A 15 12.14 16.21 10.84
CA ALA A 15 11.64 16.02 9.48
C ALA A 15 11.77 14.57 8.99
N ALA A 16 12.85 13.86 9.38
CA ALA A 16 13.01 12.44 9.07
C ALA A 16 11.96 11.57 9.79
N ILE A 17 11.60 11.92 11.03
CA ILE A 17 10.52 11.24 11.77
C ILE A 17 9.15 11.53 11.15
N ALA A 18 8.91 12.75 10.65
CA ALA A 18 7.67 13.10 9.94
C ALA A 18 7.52 12.37 8.59
N CYS A 19 8.61 12.00 7.92
CA CYS A 19 8.53 11.19 6.69
C CYS A 19 8.24 9.70 6.94
N CYS A 20 8.49 9.19 8.16
CA CYS A 20 8.18 7.80 8.51
C CYS A 20 6.86 7.64 9.28
N ILE A 21 6.26 8.74 9.73
CA ILE A 21 4.95 8.75 10.38
C ILE A 21 3.93 9.37 9.41
N SER A 22 3.69 8.67 8.30
CA SER A 22 2.35 8.65 7.70
C SER A 22 1.42 7.81 8.59
N ALA A 23 1.33 8.17 9.88
CA ALA A 23 0.19 7.80 10.69
C ALA A 23 -0.95 8.68 10.21
N ASP A 24 -1.77 8.08 9.37
CA ASP A 24 -3.02 8.59 8.87
C ASP A 24 -3.77 9.34 9.99
N VAL A 25 -4.15 10.59 9.70
CA VAL A 25 -4.71 11.60 10.63
C VAL A 25 -6.06 11.18 11.24
N ASN A 26 -6.51 9.95 10.97
CA ASN A 26 -7.79 9.37 11.33
C ASN A 26 -7.66 8.00 12.03
N GLY A 27 -6.43 7.55 12.34
CA GLY A 27 -6.18 6.26 12.99
C GLY A 27 -6.43 5.02 12.11
N LYS A 28 -6.77 5.22 10.82
CA LYS A 28 -6.92 4.12 9.86
C LYS A 28 -5.55 3.68 9.38
N LYS A 29 -5.28 2.37 9.40
CA LYS A 29 -4.02 1.80 8.90
C LYS A 29 -4.04 1.50 7.39
N TRP A 30 -5.14 1.79 6.70
CA TRP A 30 -5.36 1.44 5.29
C TRP A 30 -5.87 2.62 4.48
N PRO A 31 -5.59 2.68 3.16
CA PRO A 31 -6.02 3.77 2.29
C PRO A 31 -7.54 3.90 2.16
N ASP A 32 -8.02 5.11 1.84
CA ASP A 32 -9.44 5.35 1.57
C ASP A 32 -9.96 4.50 0.40
N GLY A 33 -11.16 3.94 0.59
CA GLY A 33 -11.76 2.99 -0.34
C GLY A 33 -11.23 1.56 -0.22
N CYS A 34 -10.27 1.29 0.68
CA CYS A 34 -9.89 -0.05 1.08
C CYS A 34 -10.60 -0.49 2.36
N THR A 35 -10.69 -1.80 2.58
CA THR A 35 -11.15 -2.41 3.83
C THR A 35 -9.98 -2.95 4.62
N GLU A 36 -10.12 -3.06 5.94
CA GLU A 36 -9.11 -3.73 6.75
C GLU A 36 -9.00 -5.21 6.38
N VAL A 37 -7.77 -5.73 6.35
CA VAL A 37 -7.46 -7.14 6.23
C VAL A 37 -6.70 -7.55 7.48
N THR A 38 -7.25 -8.51 8.22
CA THR A 38 -6.58 -9.02 9.43
C THR A 38 -5.57 -10.11 9.06
N SER A 39 -4.64 -10.39 9.97
CA SER A 39 -3.69 -11.50 9.84
C SER A 39 -4.37 -12.85 9.60
N THR A 40 -5.58 -13.02 10.14
CA THR A 40 -6.41 -14.23 9.99
C THR A 40 -7.14 -14.27 8.65
N SER A 41 -7.63 -13.13 8.15
CA SER A 41 -8.40 -13.07 6.89
C SER A 41 -7.54 -12.92 5.65
N PHE A 42 -6.23 -12.67 5.80
CA PHE A 42 -5.28 -12.34 4.73
C PHE A 42 -5.39 -13.21 3.47
N VAL A 43 -5.40 -14.54 3.63
CA VAL A 43 -5.50 -15.47 2.50
C VAL A 43 -6.91 -15.51 1.93
N ASN A 44 -7.93 -15.42 2.79
CA ASN A 44 -9.34 -15.56 2.41
C ASN A 44 -9.89 -14.33 1.67
N THR A 45 -9.36 -13.13 1.96
CA THR A 45 -9.79 -11.88 1.30
C THR A 45 -9.09 -11.68 -0.06
N SER A 46 -8.22 -12.59 -0.49
CA SER A 46 -7.40 -12.43 -1.69
C SER A 46 -8.19 -12.61 -3.00
N LEU A 47 -8.17 -11.57 -3.84
CA LEU A 47 -8.46 -11.60 -5.25
C LEU A 47 -7.25 -12.16 -6.00
N LEU A 48 -7.11 -13.50 -6.00
CA LEU A 48 -5.97 -14.21 -6.59
C LEU A 48 -5.59 -13.76 -8.01
N ARG A 49 -6.58 -13.38 -8.83
CA ARG A 49 -6.36 -12.87 -10.20
C ARG A 49 -5.59 -11.53 -10.26
N LEU A 50 -5.62 -10.75 -9.19
CA LEU A 50 -4.96 -9.45 -9.07
C LEU A 50 -3.77 -9.47 -8.11
N GLY A 51 -3.54 -10.58 -7.38
CA GLY A 51 -2.36 -10.78 -6.54
C GLY A 51 -1.03 -10.48 -7.26
N PRO A 52 -0.81 -10.97 -8.50
CA PRO A 52 0.42 -10.68 -9.24
C PRO A 52 0.64 -9.18 -9.54
N VAL A 53 -0.43 -8.38 -9.60
CA VAL A 53 -0.31 -6.91 -9.76
C VAL A 53 0.27 -6.30 -8.48
N CYS A 54 -0.25 -6.71 -7.33
CA CYS A 54 0.24 -6.23 -6.03
C CYS A 54 1.69 -6.66 -5.79
N ASP A 55 2.05 -7.91 -6.12
CA ASP A 55 3.42 -8.38 -6.07
C ASP A 55 4.32 -7.54 -6.99
N ALA A 56 3.95 -7.35 -8.27
CA ALA A 56 4.80 -6.65 -9.23
C ALA A 56 5.10 -5.19 -8.83
N VAL A 57 4.11 -4.50 -8.25
CA VAL A 57 4.25 -3.09 -7.88
C VAL A 57 5.04 -2.92 -6.57
N ASN A 58 4.82 -3.77 -5.58
CA ASN A 58 5.30 -3.52 -4.22
C ASN A 58 6.49 -4.38 -3.79
N LYS A 59 6.81 -5.46 -4.53
CA LYS A 59 7.90 -6.38 -4.18
C LYS A 59 9.30 -5.76 -4.25
N LYS A 60 9.48 -4.63 -4.94
CA LYS A 60 10.74 -3.89 -4.93
C LYS A 60 11.00 -3.23 -3.57
N GLU A 61 9.96 -2.70 -2.95
CA GLU A 61 10.05 -1.97 -1.68
C GLU A 61 9.93 -2.91 -0.48
N HIS A 62 9.07 -3.94 -0.57
CA HIS A 62 8.93 -4.99 0.45
C HIS A 62 9.12 -6.39 -0.16
N PRO A 63 10.38 -6.81 -0.40
CA PRO A 63 10.68 -8.06 -1.09
C PRO A 63 10.35 -9.33 -0.29
N SER A 64 10.28 -9.21 1.04
CA SER A 64 10.01 -10.32 1.96
C SER A 64 8.52 -10.53 2.24
N ASP A 65 7.67 -9.61 1.79
CA ASP A 65 6.24 -9.63 2.06
C ASP A 65 5.53 -10.51 1.03
N VAL A 66 4.50 -11.22 1.49
CA VAL A 66 3.54 -11.89 0.60
C VAL A 66 2.42 -10.91 0.33
N TRP A 67 2.09 -10.68 -0.94
CA TRP A 67 1.07 -9.69 -1.31
C TRP A 67 -0.23 -10.33 -1.77
N VAL A 68 -1.34 -9.73 -1.35
CA VAL A 68 -2.69 -10.06 -1.84
C VAL A 68 -3.39 -8.80 -2.31
N ALA A 69 -4.15 -8.92 -3.39
CA ALA A 69 -5.13 -7.92 -3.78
C ALA A 69 -6.44 -8.24 -3.06
N PHE A 70 -7.18 -7.26 -2.54
CA PHE A 70 -8.42 -7.55 -1.81
C PHE A 70 -9.57 -6.56 -2.07
N ASN A 71 -9.33 -5.52 -2.87
CA ASN A 71 -10.39 -4.68 -3.43
C ASN A 71 -9.92 -4.07 -4.76
N PHE A 72 -10.79 -4.02 -5.77
CA PHE A 72 -10.48 -3.42 -7.07
C PHE A 72 -11.51 -2.35 -7.44
N ASN A 73 -11.07 -1.10 -7.44
CA ASN A 73 -11.86 0.03 -7.89
C ASN A 73 -11.68 0.22 -9.40
N ARG A 74 -12.60 -0.36 -10.17
CA ARG A 74 -12.61 -0.23 -11.63
C ARG A 74 -12.79 1.20 -12.12
N LYS A 75 -13.47 2.09 -11.38
CA LYS A 75 -13.68 3.50 -11.79
C LYS A 75 -12.36 4.27 -11.80
N ASN A 76 -11.55 4.09 -10.77
CA ASN A 76 -10.26 4.78 -10.62
C ASN A 76 -9.07 3.94 -11.11
N CYS A 77 -9.33 2.72 -11.60
CA CYS A 77 -8.31 1.76 -12.01
C CYS A 77 -7.26 1.50 -10.91
N THR A 78 -7.71 1.40 -9.66
CA THR A 78 -6.86 1.16 -8.49
C THR A 78 -7.21 -0.17 -7.82
N VAL A 79 -6.21 -0.81 -7.23
CA VAL A 79 -6.34 -2.04 -6.46
C VAL A 79 -5.76 -1.83 -5.07
N CYS A 80 -6.49 -2.24 -4.05
CA CYS A 80 -5.99 -2.31 -2.67
C CYS A 80 -5.17 -3.58 -2.50
N CYS A 81 -3.94 -3.40 -2.07
CA CYS A 81 -2.95 -4.44 -1.84
C CYS A 81 -2.64 -4.50 -0.34
N ALA A 82 -2.57 -5.71 0.20
CA ALA A 82 -2.08 -5.95 1.56
C ALA A 82 -0.83 -6.83 1.44
N GLY A 83 0.27 -6.39 2.01
CA GLY A 83 1.50 -7.14 2.17
C GLY A 83 1.58 -7.67 3.59
N LYS A 84 1.81 -8.97 3.77
CA LYS A 84 2.07 -9.56 5.07
C LYS A 84 3.54 -9.92 5.19
N ASN A 85 4.21 -9.32 6.15
CA ASN A 85 5.58 -9.68 6.47
C ASN A 85 5.61 -11.08 7.09
N ARG A 86 6.48 -11.95 6.56
CA ARG A 86 6.60 -13.33 7.06
C ARG A 86 7.13 -13.41 8.50
N THR A 87 7.89 -12.42 8.94
CA THR A 87 8.58 -12.42 10.23
C THR A 87 7.80 -11.67 11.30
N SER A 88 7.37 -10.44 11.04
CA SER A 88 6.67 -9.63 12.04
C SER A 88 5.16 -9.87 12.10
N GLN A 89 4.59 -10.56 11.10
CA GLN A 89 3.14 -10.72 10.90
C GLN A 89 2.35 -9.41 10.75
N ASP A 90 3.04 -8.28 10.67
CA ASP A 90 2.42 -6.99 10.36
C ASP A 90 1.87 -7.00 8.93
N ILE A 91 0.78 -6.24 8.77
CA ILE A 91 0.15 -6.03 7.47
C ILE A 91 0.42 -4.60 7.04
N TYR A 92 1.10 -4.48 5.91
CA TYR A 92 1.28 -3.24 5.19
C TYR A 92 0.19 -3.09 4.13
N TYR A 93 -0.30 -1.88 3.93
CA TYR A 93 -1.34 -1.57 2.96
C TYR A 93 -0.82 -0.63 1.89
N ALA A 94 -1.16 -0.91 0.63
CA ALA A 94 -0.84 -0.06 -0.50
C ALA A 94 -2.04 0.09 -1.43
N LEU A 95 -2.21 1.29 -1.99
CA LEU A 95 -3.12 1.52 -3.10
C LEU A 95 -2.29 1.53 -4.39
N SER A 96 -2.42 0.49 -5.21
CA SER A 96 -1.65 0.36 -6.45
C SER A 96 -2.52 0.64 -7.67
N LYS A 97 -1.91 1.18 -8.74
CA LYS A 97 -2.59 1.30 -10.05
C LYS A 97 -2.66 -0.08 -10.70
N ALA A 98 -3.83 -0.44 -11.18
CA ALA A 98 -4.00 -1.68 -11.94
C ALA A 98 -3.62 -1.48 -13.42
N PRO A 99 -3.22 -2.56 -14.12
CA PRO A 99 -3.04 -2.55 -15.56
C PRO A 99 -4.27 -1.98 -16.30
N PRO A 100 -4.10 -1.10 -17.30
CA PRO A 100 -5.22 -0.53 -18.05
C PRO A 100 -6.14 -1.58 -18.67
N THR A 101 -5.61 -2.75 -19.03
CA THR A 101 -6.35 -3.88 -19.60
C THR A 101 -7.44 -4.41 -18.68
N LEU A 102 -7.26 -4.33 -17.35
CA LEU A 102 -8.26 -4.74 -16.35
C LEU A 102 -9.33 -3.65 -16.11
N CYS A 103 -9.00 -2.42 -16.47
CA CYS A 103 -9.80 -1.23 -16.26
C CYS A 103 -10.58 -0.79 -17.50
N LYS A 104 -10.30 -1.35 -18.67
CA LYS A 104 -11.13 -1.15 -19.86
C LYS A 104 -12.57 -1.55 -19.52
N LYS A 105 -13.49 -0.58 -19.59
CA LYS A 105 -14.92 -0.89 -19.78
C LYS A 105 -14.99 -1.78 -21.02
N LYS A 106 -15.79 -2.86 -20.99
CA LYS A 106 -16.25 -3.46 -22.24
C LYS A 106 -17.08 -2.40 -22.96
N SER A 107 -16.42 -1.54 -23.73
CA SER A 107 -17.06 -0.72 -24.73
C SER A 107 -17.25 -1.65 -25.93
N GLY A 108 -18.47 -2.16 -26.11
CA GLY A 108 -18.85 -2.92 -27.30
C GLY A 108 -19.16 -4.39 -27.03
N MET A 109 -20.42 -4.66 -26.64
CA MET A 109 -21.14 -5.85 -27.10
C MET A 109 -22.65 -5.61 -26.91
N PHE A 110 -23.15 -4.64 -27.66
CA PHE A 110 -24.55 -4.60 -28.09
C PHE A 110 -24.49 -4.57 -29.62
N HIS A 111 -24.62 -5.74 -30.23
CA HIS A 111 -25.07 -5.95 -31.60
C HIS A 111 -26.06 -7.12 -31.53
#